data_AF-A0A5J5PF94-F1
#
_entry.id   AF-A0A5J5PF94-F1
#
_cell.length_a   1.000
_cell.length_b   1.000
_cell.length_c   1.000
_cell.angle_alpha   90.00
_cell.angle_beta   90.00
_cell.angle_gamma   90.00
#
_symmetry.space_group_name_H-M   'P 1'
#
loop_
_entity.id
_entity.type
_entity.pdbx_description
1 polymer ?
#
loop_
_entity_poly.entity_id
_entity_poly.type
_entity_poly.pdbx_seq_one_letter_code
_entity_poly.pdbx_strand_id
1 'polypeptide(L)'
;MVGQSRKWMILIATTWIQAFTGTNFDFSSYSSTLKSVLGISQLQLNYLSVASDMGKAFGWCSGVSLMCLPLWVVLFMAAFLGVFGYGVQWLVIKQVITLPYFLVFVLCLVAGCSICWFNTVCFVLCIRNFPTNRALALSLTISFNGVSAALYTLIANAINPDDETLYLFLNALVPLLASSLALVPILRQPPLQLLSTDTTSRDSFVFFVLNVLAVFTGLYLLLLNSLSSKASRARILLGGALILLLLPLCLPGIVCGRSWARRTVHTPAFCLEGPTFSSFDPDDFDQLHKELIGNDRNNNSSSVNPFSETNKEGLFGMIMEKGRLTVLGEEHPARLLVRRLDFWLYYVAYFCGGTIGLVYSNNLGQIAQSLGYYSQISAIVTLYSSFSFFGRLLSAAPEFMPSCILHEQGG
;
A
#
# COMPACT_ATOMS: atom_id res chain seq x y z
N MET A 1 -24.26 5.18 -9.09
CA MET A 1 -23.23 5.96 -9.84
C MET A 1 -22.27 6.70 -8.91
N VAL A 2 -22.76 7.37 -7.87
CA VAL A 2 -21.94 8.09 -6.87
C VAL A 2 -20.96 7.16 -6.11
N GLY A 3 -21.35 5.93 -5.79
CA GLY A 3 -20.49 4.97 -5.08
C GLY A 3 -19.22 4.55 -5.85
N GLN A 4 -19.29 4.41 -7.18
CA GLN A 4 -18.13 4.02 -7.98
C GLN A 4 -17.11 5.15 -8.16
N SER A 5 -17.55 6.41 -8.29
CA SER A 5 -16.62 7.54 -8.32
C SER A 5 -15.91 7.71 -6.97
N ARG A 6 -16.64 7.48 -5.87
CA ARG A 6 -16.09 7.57 -4.50
C ARG A 6 -15.05 6.49 -4.18
N LYS A 7 -15.17 5.23 -4.64
CA LYS A 7 -14.12 4.20 -4.44
C LYS A 7 -12.77 4.60 -5.06
N TRP A 8 -12.80 5.21 -6.25
CA TRP A 8 -11.60 5.69 -6.92
C TRP A 8 -11.01 6.92 -6.22
N MET A 9 -11.85 7.81 -5.68
CA MET A 9 -11.35 8.92 -4.85
C MET A 9 -10.62 8.42 -3.61
N ILE A 10 -11.06 7.31 -3.00
CA ILE A 10 -10.38 6.74 -1.84
C ILE A 10 -9.03 6.15 -2.24
N LEU A 11 -8.96 5.44 -3.37
CA LEU A 11 -7.68 4.94 -3.90
C LEU A 11 -6.68 6.08 -4.16
N ILE A 12 -7.15 7.20 -4.68
CA ILE A 12 -6.32 8.38 -4.93
C ILE A 12 -5.88 9.02 -3.62
N ALA A 13 -6.79 9.15 -2.65
CA ALA A 13 -6.48 9.68 -1.32
C ALA A 13 -5.45 8.82 -0.57
N THR A 14 -5.56 7.48 -0.65
CA THR A 14 -4.57 6.57 -0.05
C THR A 14 -3.24 6.62 -0.79
N THR A 15 -3.24 6.78 -2.12
CA THR A 15 -2.01 7.03 -2.90
C THR A 15 -1.31 8.31 -2.46
N TRP A 16 -2.04 9.40 -2.19
CA TRP A 16 -1.44 10.64 -1.70
C TRP A 16 -0.85 10.51 -0.30
N ILE A 17 -1.56 9.87 0.63
CA ILE A 17 -1.02 9.57 1.96
C ILE A 17 0.29 8.78 1.76
N GLN A 18 0.25 7.70 0.99
CA GLN A 18 1.42 6.85 0.76
C GLN A 18 2.59 7.58 0.09
N ALA A 19 2.32 8.50 -0.85
CA ALA A 19 3.34 9.31 -1.51
C ALA A 19 4.13 10.19 -0.52
N PHE A 20 3.57 10.50 0.64
CA PHE A 20 4.23 11.35 1.65
C PHE A 20 4.59 10.63 2.95
N THR A 21 4.11 9.40 3.19
CA THR A 21 4.41 8.64 4.42
C THR A 21 5.62 7.71 4.30
N GLY A 22 6.36 7.76 3.19
CA GLY A 22 7.64 7.05 3.01
C GLY A 22 8.86 7.72 3.64
N THR A 23 8.68 8.31 4.83
CA THR A 23 9.66 9.10 5.60
C THR A 23 10.82 8.29 6.21
N ASN A 24 11.04 7.05 5.73
CA ASN A 24 12.24 6.28 6.07
C ASN A 24 13.28 6.36 4.96
N PHE A 25 12.82 6.57 3.72
CA PHE A 25 13.69 6.63 2.56
C PHE A 25 14.52 7.92 2.52
N ASP A 26 14.15 8.93 3.30
CA ASP A 26 14.86 10.21 3.41
C ASP A 26 15.77 10.27 4.65
N PHE A 27 15.85 9.22 5.48
CA PHE A 27 16.75 9.17 6.64
C PHE A 27 18.20 9.47 6.25
N SER A 28 18.65 8.96 5.10
CA SER A 28 19.99 9.23 4.58
C SER A 28 20.28 10.72 4.35
N SER A 29 19.25 11.53 4.10
CA SER A 29 19.39 12.95 3.77
C SER A 29 19.70 13.83 4.99
N TYR A 30 19.24 13.45 6.19
CA TYR A 30 19.47 14.23 7.42
C TYR A 30 20.30 13.49 8.49
N SER A 31 20.55 12.19 8.33
CA SER A 31 21.23 11.36 9.35
C SER A 31 22.66 11.80 9.67
N SER A 32 23.40 12.35 8.69
CA SER A 32 24.74 12.92 8.89
C SER A 32 24.71 14.11 9.85
N THR A 33 23.76 15.03 9.64
CA THR A 33 23.55 16.21 10.46
C THR A 33 22.99 15.85 11.83
N LEU A 34 22.09 14.85 11.92
CA LEU A 34 21.63 14.32 13.20
C LEU A 34 22.79 13.74 14.03
N LYS A 35 23.69 13.00 13.38
CA LYS A 35 24.88 12.40 14.02
C LYS A 35 25.81 13.48 14.59
N SER A 36 26.10 14.52 13.81
CA SER A 36 27.00 15.59 14.24
C SER A 36 26.42 16.41 15.39
N VAL A 37 25.12 16.75 15.35
CA VAL A 37 24.44 17.50 16.41
C VAL A 37 24.38 16.72 17.72
N LEU A 38 24.14 15.40 17.66
CA LEU A 38 24.08 14.55 18.85
C LEU A 38 25.46 14.13 19.38
N GLY A 39 26.53 14.31 18.60
CA GLY A 39 27.88 13.87 18.96
C GLY A 39 27.99 12.34 19.11
N ILE A 40 27.21 11.58 18.34
CA ILE A 40 27.11 10.11 18.48
C ILE A 40 27.98 9.34 17.50
N SER A 41 28.29 8.09 17.86
CA SER A 41 29.03 7.18 16.99
C SER A 41 28.18 6.67 15.81
N GLN A 42 28.84 6.09 14.81
CA GLN A 42 28.14 5.48 13.67
C GLN A 42 27.22 4.33 14.11
N LEU A 43 27.69 3.53 15.08
CA LEU A 43 26.91 2.44 15.65
C LEU A 43 25.62 2.96 16.32
N GLN A 44 25.73 4.04 17.09
CA GLN A 44 24.58 4.67 17.74
C GLN A 44 23.58 5.26 16.74
N LEU A 45 24.05 5.86 15.64
CA LEU A 45 23.16 6.33 14.57
C LEU A 45 22.41 5.15 13.91
N ASN A 46 23.10 4.03 13.69
CA ASN A 46 22.48 2.85 13.11
C ASN A 46 21.41 2.27 14.04
N TYR A 47 21.62 2.31 15.37
CA TYR A 47 20.58 1.95 16.32
C TYR A 47 19.36 2.89 16.30
N LEU A 48 19.52 4.18 16.01
CA LEU A 48 18.37 5.08 15.82
C LEU A 48 17.53 4.68 14.60
N SER A 49 18.21 4.31 13.51
CA SER A 49 17.53 3.79 12.33
C SER A 49 16.80 2.47 12.61
N VAL A 50 17.45 1.55 13.34
CA VAL A 50 16.82 0.30 13.82
C VAL A 50 15.62 0.61 14.72
N ALA A 51 15.69 1.64 15.57
CA ALA A 51 14.56 2.03 16.42
C ALA A 51 13.33 2.40 15.60
N SER A 52 13.51 3.14 14.51
CA SER A 52 12.42 3.46 13.57
C SER A 52 11.84 2.20 12.93
N ASP A 53 12.67 1.29 12.44
CA ASP A 53 12.18 0.02 11.89
C ASP A 53 11.46 -0.85 12.93
N MET A 54 11.96 -0.86 14.17
CA MET A 54 11.33 -1.55 15.29
C MET A 54 9.95 -0.93 15.61
N GLY A 55 9.80 0.38 15.47
CA GLY A 55 8.50 1.06 15.54
C GLY A 55 7.48 0.50 14.55
N LYS A 56 7.91 0.14 13.34
CA LYS A 56 7.03 -0.52 12.34
C LYS A 56 6.65 -1.94 12.76
N ALA A 57 7.54 -2.67 13.42
CA ALA A 57 7.23 -4.01 13.94
C ALA A 57 6.15 -3.98 15.03
N PHE A 58 6.07 -2.91 15.82
CA PHE A 58 4.98 -2.67 16.77
C PHE A 58 3.66 -2.26 16.11
N GLY A 59 3.57 -2.26 14.78
CA GLY A 59 2.40 -1.87 14.01
C GLY A 59 1.14 -2.70 14.21
N TRP A 60 1.21 -3.90 14.82
CA TRP A 60 0.04 -4.72 15.12
C TRP A 60 -1.03 -3.97 15.93
N CYS A 61 -0.61 -3.02 16.77
CA CYS A 61 -1.53 -2.20 17.57
C CYS A 61 -2.42 -1.29 16.71
N SER A 62 -2.00 -0.89 15.50
CA SER A 62 -2.82 -0.09 14.59
C SER A 62 -4.00 -0.89 14.04
N GLY A 63 -3.78 -2.18 13.76
CA GLY A 63 -4.83 -3.11 13.34
C GLY A 63 -5.87 -3.33 14.43
N VAL A 64 -5.43 -3.54 15.67
CA VAL A 64 -6.32 -3.64 16.84
C VAL A 64 -7.10 -2.34 17.05
N SER A 65 -6.42 -1.19 16.91
CA SER A 65 -7.07 0.12 17.04
C SER A 65 -8.18 0.32 16.00
N LEU A 66 -8.01 -0.17 14.77
CA LEU A 66 -9.07 -0.12 13.74
C LEU A 66 -10.26 -1.06 14.00
N MET A 67 -10.12 -2.03 14.90
CA MET A 67 -11.24 -2.85 15.37
C MET A 67 -12.04 -2.14 16.47
N CYS A 68 -11.38 -1.32 17.29
CA CYS A 68 -12.00 -0.65 18.44
C CYS A 68 -12.45 0.80 18.16
N LEU A 69 -11.77 1.49 17.24
CA LEU A 69 -11.91 2.93 17.00
C LEU A 69 -12.30 3.19 15.53
N PRO A 70 -13.01 4.30 15.26
CA PRO A 70 -13.30 4.70 13.90
C PRO A 70 -12.01 5.11 13.16
N LEU A 71 -11.99 4.87 11.85
CA LEU A 71 -10.80 5.03 11.01
C LEU A 71 -10.19 6.44 11.07
N TRP A 72 -11.02 7.48 11.14
CA TRP A 72 -10.53 8.86 11.23
C TRP A 72 -9.74 9.14 12.52
N VAL A 73 -10.10 8.49 13.63
CA VAL A 73 -9.35 8.61 14.90
C VAL A 73 -7.99 7.94 14.74
N VAL A 74 -7.94 6.75 14.13
CA VAL A 74 -6.68 6.04 13.92
C VAL A 74 -5.76 6.82 12.96
N LEU A 75 -6.32 7.43 11.90
CA LEU A 75 -5.56 8.29 11.00
C LEU A 75 -5.01 9.54 11.72
N PHE A 76 -5.81 10.15 12.60
CA PHE A 76 -5.35 11.26 13.43
C PHE A 76 -4.24 10.84 14.40
N MET A 77 -4.38 9.67 15.05
CA MET A 77 -3.33 9.12 15.92
C MET A 77 -2.03 8.86 15.13
N ALA A 78 -2.11 8.33 13.92
CA ALA A 78 -0.96 8.15 13.04
C ALA A 78 -0.26 9.47 12.75
N ALA A 79 -1.02 10.51 12.38
CA ALA A 79 -0.50 11.85 12.12
C ALA A 79 0.12 12.47 13.39
N PHE A 80 -0.53 12.34 14.54
CA PHE A 80 -0.02 12.82 15.82
C PHE A 80 1.32 12.17 16.19
N LEU A 81 1.43 10.84 16.09
CA LEU A 81 2.68 10.12 16.33
C LEU A 81 3.79 10.60 15.38
N GLY A 82 3.45 10.90 14.11
CA GLY A 82 4.41 11.39 13.12
C GLY A 82 4.91 12.80 13.44
N VAL A 83 3.99 13.72 13.73
CA VAL A 83 4.30 15.09 14.12
C VAL A 83 5.12 15.12 15.41
N PHE A 84 4.75 14.33 16.41
CA PHE A 84 5.49 14.26 17.66
C PHE A 84 6.88 13.63 17.46
N GLY A 85 6.95 12.48 16.79
CA GLY A 85 8.20 11.77 16.54
C GLY A 85 9.20 12.60 15.74
N TYR A 86 8.80 13.11 14.57
CA TYR A 86 9.69 13.88 13.69
C TYR A 86 9.83 15.35 14.11
N GLY A 87 8.76 15.98 14.60
CA GLY A 87 8.78 17.39 14.99
C GLY A 87 9.68 17.66 16.19
N VAL A 88 9.68 16.76 17.19
CA VAL A 88 10.62 16.89 18.32
C VAL A 88 12.05 16.60 17.88
N GLN A 89 12.28 15.61 17.00
CA GLN A 89 13.62 15.39 16.41
C GLN A 89 14.11 16.60 15.62
N TRP A 90 13.23 17.31 14.91
CA TRP A 90 13.58 18.52 14.21
C TRP A 90 14.05 19.64 15.15
N LEU A 91 13.37 19.82 16.30
CA LEU A 91 13.80 20.77 17.33
C LEU A 91 15.20 20.44 17.90
N VAL A 92 15.53 19.14 18.01
CA VAL A 92 16.86 18.67 18.41
C VAL A 92 17.90 19.02 17.35
N ILE A 93 17.64 18.74 16.06
CA ILE A 93 18.59 19.08 14.99
C ILE A 93 18.83 20.60 14.90
N LYS A 94 17.78 21.42 15.08
CA LYS A 94 17.92 22.89 15.13
C LYS A 94 18.57 23.39 16.44
N GLN A 95 19.00 22.50 17.34
CA GLN A 95 19.62 22.81 18.63
C GLN A 95 18.76 23.72 19.53
N VAL A 96 17.43 23.72 19.34
CA VAL A 96 16.49 24.45 20.20
C VAL A 96 16.33 23.73 21.54
N ILE A 97 16.35 22.39 21.50
CA ILE A 97 16.28 21.52 22.67
C ILE A 97 17.42 20.51 22.64
N THR A 98 17.90 20.10 23.81
CA THR A 98 18.84 18.99 23.96
C THR A 98 18.12 17.82 24.61
N LEU A 99 18.29 16.62 24.06
CA LEU A 99 17.67 15.40 24.58
C LEU A 99 18.74 14.32 24.76
N PRO A 100 18.64 13.49 25.82
CA PRO A 100 19.47 12.30 25.96
C PRO A 100 19.19 11.33 24.81
N TYR A 101 20.23 10.56 24.43
CA TYR A 101 20.18 9.59 23.33
C TYR A 101 18.97 8.66 23.40
N PHE A 102 18.63 8.17 24.60
CA PHE A 102 17.49 7.28 24.80
C PHE A 102 16.16 7.91 24.39
N LEU A 103 15.94 9.20 24.65
CA LEU A 103 14.71 9.88 24.22
C LEU A 103 14.67 10.05 22.70
N VAL A 104 15.81 10.33 22.05
CA VAL A 104 15.89 10.36 20.59
C VAL A 104 15.58 8.98 20.00
N PHE A 105 16.09 7.90 20.60
CA PHE A 105 15.75 6.53 20.22
C PHE A 105 14.25 6.25 20.30
N VAL A 106 13.59 6.66 21.39
CA VAL A 106 12.12 6.54 21.53
C VAL A 106 11.38 7.39 20.49
N LEU A 107 11.86 8.59 20.18
CA LEU A 107 11.27 9.43 19.13
C LEU A 107 11.37 8.79 17.75
N CYS A 108 12.50 8.14 17.42
CA CYS A 108 12.66 7.38 16.19
C CYS A 108 11.67 6.20 16.15
N LEU A 109 11.49 5.48 17.27
CA LEU A 109 10.51 4.40 17.39
C LEU A 109 9.08 4.91 17.15
N VAL A 110 8.70 6.02 17.78
CA VAL A 110 7.38 6.65 17.60
C VAL A 110 7.16 7.10 16.15
N ALA A 111 8.18 7.69 15.52
CA ALA A 111 8.15 8.09 14.11
C ALA A 111 7.95 6.87 13.18
N GLY A 112 8.68 5.78 13.42
CA GLY A 112 8.50 4.52 12.69
C GLY A 112 7.12 3.90 12.88
N CYS A 113 6.57 3.99 14.10
CA CYS A 113 5.22 3.55 14.41
C CYS A 113 4.17 4.31 13.58
N SER A 114 4.29 5.63 13.48
CA SER A 114 3.42 6.48 12.65
C SER A 114 3.32 6.00 11.21
N ILE A 115 4.45 5.66 10.57
CA ILE A 115 4.50 5.17 9.19
C ILE A 115 3.69 3.89 9.04
N CYS A 116 3.83 2.95 9.97
CA CYS A 116 3.07 1.70 9.94
C CYS A 116 1.57 1.94 10.13
N TRP A 117 1.17 2.86 11.02
CA TRP A 117 -0.23 3.19 11.22
C TRP A 117 -0.87 3.78 9.95
N PHE A 118 -0.18 4.70 9.26
CA PHE A 118 -0.63 5.20 7.96
C PHE A 118 -0.77 4.07 6.94
N ASN A 119 0.22 3.17 6.85
CA ASN A 119 0.17 2.02 5.95
C ASN A 119 -1.05 1.14 6.24
N THR A 120 -1.30 0.78 7.50
CA THR A 120 -2.44 -0.06 7.88
C THR A 120 -3.77 0.59 7.51
N VAL A 121 -3.95 1.89 7.78
CA VAL A 121 -5.18 2.62 7.38
C VAL A 121 -5.37 2.54 5.87
N CYS A 122 -4.33 2.83 5.08
CA CYS A 122 -4.39 2.77 3.63
C CYS A 122 -4.68 1.34 3.12
N PHE A 123 -4.09 0.31 3.72
CA PHE A 123 -4.33 -1.08 3.32
C PHE A 123 -5.76 -1.51 3.59
N VAL A 124 -6.29 -1.22 4.78
CA VAL A 124 -7.69 -1.53 5.12
C VAL A 124 -8.65 -0.81 4.18
N LEU A 125 -8.37 0.44 3.82
CA LEU A 125 -9.17 1.19 2.84
C LEU A 125 -9.14 0.57 1.44
N CYS A 126 -7.96 0.13 0.97
CA CYS A 126 -7.82 -0.51 -0.33
C CYS A 126 -8.53 -1.86 -0.38
N ILE A 127 -8.33 -2.71 0.64
CA ILE A 127 -8.92 -4.05 0.71
C ILE A 127 -10.44 -3.98 0.77
N ARG A 128 -11.00 -3.09 1.62
CA ARG A 128 -12.46 -2.94 1.76
C ARG A 128 -13.12 -2.41 0.49
N ASN A 129 -12.48 -1.50 -0.23
CA ASN A 129 -13.07 -0.89 -1.43
C ASN A 129 -12.84 -1.68 -2.72
N PHE A 130 -11.83 -2.56 -2.77
CA PHE A 130 -11.47 -3.36 -3.93
C PHE A 130 -11.26 -4.82 -3.53
N PRO A 131 -12.31 -5.58 -3.13
CA PRO A 131 -12.14 -6.96 -2.67
C PRO A 131 -11.57 -7.89 -3.76
N THR A 132 -12.01 -7.74 -5.01
CA THR A 132 -11.54 -8.55 -6.14
C THR A 132 -10.16 -8.16 -6.63
N ASN A 133 -9.89 -6.86 -6.75
CA ASN A 133 -8.64 -6.29 -7.29
C ASN A 133 -7.74 -5.71 -6.18
N ARG A 134 -7.73 -6.35 -5.00
CA ARG A 134 -7.04 -5.81 -3.83
C ARG A 134 -5.52 -5.74 -4.05
N ALA A 135 -4.92 -6.68 -4.77
CA ALA A 135 -3.49 -6.66 -4.98
C ALA A 135 -3.09 -5.51 -5.91
N LEU A 136 -3.83 -5.26 -6.99
CA LEU A 136 -3.68 -4.04 -7.81
C LEU A 136 -3.83 -2.74 -7.01
N ALA A 137 -4.81 -2.65 -6.10
CA ALA A 137 -5.01 -1.46 -5.28
C ALA A 137 -3.87 -1.26 -4.27
N LEU A 138 -3.45 -2.33 -3.60
CA LEU A 138 -2.37 -2.31 -2.62
C LEU A 138 -1.03 -2.01 -3.28
N SER A 139 -0.69 -2.67 -4.39
CA SER A 139 0.58 -2.48 -5.12
C SER A 139 0.72 -1.06 -5.65
N LEU A 140 -0.35 -0.50 -6.23
CA LEU A 140 -0.36 0.86 -6.71
C LEU A 140 -0.13 1.84 -5.56
N THR A 141 -0.92 1.75 -4.50
CA THR A 141 -0.84 2.71 -3.38
C THR A 141 0.49 2.59 -2.62
N ILE A 142 0.93 1.37 -2.29
CA ILE A 142 2.19 1.16 -1.56
C ILE A 142 3.42 1.51 -2.41
N SER A 143 3.33 1.43 -3.74
CA SER A 143 4.45 1.81 -4.60
C SER A 143 4.85 3.26 -4.33
N PHE A 144 3.89 4.19 -4.25
CA PHE A 144 4.14 5.62 -4.03
C PHE A 144 4.91 5.94 -2.74
N ASN A 145 4.89 5.06 -1.74
CA ASN A 145 5.77 5.16 -0.57
C ASN A 145 7.27 5.16 -0.95
N GLY A 146 7.65 4.38 -1.97
CA GLY A 146 9.00 4.38 -2.54
C GLY A 146 9.34 5.63 -3.36
N VAL A 147 8.38 6.52 -3.62
CA VAL A 147 8.61 7.78 -4.34
C VAL A 147 8.81 8.94 -3.37
N SER A 148 8.46 8.77 -2.09
CA SER A 148 8.50 9.81 -1.08
C SER A 148 9.85 10.52 -1.02
N ALA A 149 10.97 9.81 -0.98
CA ALA A 149 12.30 10.45 -0.90
C ALA A 149 12.54 11.46 -2.03
N ALA A 150 12.18 11.11 -3.27
CA ALA A 150 12.33 12.02 -4.41
C ALA A 150 11.41 13.25 -4.28
N LEU A 151 10.17 13.07 -3.80
CA LEU A 151 9.27 14.19 -3.53
C LEU A 151 9.80 15.11 -2.43
N TYR A 152 10.32 14.55 -1.33
CA TYR A 152 10.94 15.32 -0.26
C TYR A 152 12.17 16.09 -0.75
N THR A 153 13.03 15.50 -1.58
CA THR A 153 14.16 16.20 -2.20
C THR A 153 13.69 17.37 -3.06
N LEU A 154 12.66 17.20 -3.90
CA LEU A 154 12.10 18.29 -4.69
C LEU A 154 11.53 19.41 -3.82
N ILE A 155 10.80 19.07 -2.76
CA ILE A 155 10.22 20.06 -1.83
C ILE A 155 11.33 20.81 -1.09
N ALA A 156 12.33 20.10 -0.55
CA ALA A 156 13.45 20.71 0.16
C ALA A 156 14.22 21.67 -0.76
N ASN A 157 14.61 21.21 -1.96
CA ASN A 157 15.34 22.04 -2.94
C ASN A 157 14.50 23.22 -3.47
N ALA A 158 13.17 23.08 -3.52
CA ALA A 158 12.27 24.18 -3.94
C ALA A 158 12.15 25.28 -2.87
N ILE A 159 12.24 24.92 -1.60
CA ILE A 159 12.22 25.84 -0.45
C ILE A 159 13.61 26.45 -0.25
N ASN A 160 14.58 25.63 0.14
CA ASN A 160 15.96 26.03 0.37
C ASN A 160 16.90 24.84 0.12
N PRO A 161 17.72 24.86 -0.95
CA PRO A 161 18.64 23.76 -1.26
C PRO A 161 19.77 23.59 -0.23
N ASP A 162 20.05 24.60 0.60
CA ASP A 162 21.18 24.59 1.53
C ASP A 162 20.81 24.11 2.95
N ASP A 163 19.51 23.92 3.26
CA ASP A 163 19.06 23.53 4.61
C ASP A 163 18.66 22.05 4.70
N GLU A 164 19.61 21.20 5.07
CA GLU A 164 19.41 19.76 5.29
C GLU A 164 18.45 19.44 6.46
N THR A 165 18.18 20.40 7.35
CA THR A 165 17.30 20.16 8.51
C THR A 165 15.81 20.20 8.13
N LEU A 166 15.49 20.67 6.92
CA LEU A 166 14.12 20.75 6.42
C LEU A 166 13.46 19.38 6.28
N TYR A 167 14.21 18.31 6.02
CA TYR A 167 13.65 16.97 5.82
C TYR A 167 12.84 16.48 7.04
N LEU A 168 13.38 16.63 8.26
CA LEU A 168 12.65 16.25 9.48
C LEU A 168 11.40 17.11 9.70
N PHE A 169 11.47 18.41 9.40
CA PHE A 169 10.30 19.28 9.49
C PHE A 169 9.21 18.87 8.50
N LEU A 170 9.61 18.58 7.25
CA LEU A 170 8.71 18.11 6.22
C LEU A 170 8.09 16.75 6.59
N ASN A 171 8.85 15.83 7.20
CA ASN A 171 8.33 14.54 7.68
C ASN A 171 7.27 14.68 8.76
N ALA A 172 7.30 15.75 9.56
CA ALA A 172 6.24 16.06 10.51
C ALA A 172 5.02 16.69 9.82
N LEU A 173 5.24 17.69 8.96
CA LEU A 173 4.19 18.53 8.41
C LEU A 173 3.46 17.90 7.22
N VAL A 174 4.18 17.34 6.26
CA VAL A 174 3.61 16.89 4.98
C VAL A 174 2.66 15.70 5.17
N PRO A 175 2.96 14.66 5.97
CA PRO A 175 2.00 13.58 6.25
C PRO A 175 0.74 14.08 6.98
N LEU A 176 0.87 15.06 7.88
CA LEU A 176 -0.27 15.69 8.55
C LEU A 176 -1.18 16.40 7.54
N LEU A 177 -0.60 17.21 6.65
CA LEU A 177 -1.37 17.90 5.61
C LEU A 177 -2.01 16.92 4.64
N ALA A 178 -1.26 15.94 4.13
CA ALA A 178 -1.76 14.93 3.21
C ALA A 178 -2.92 14.12 3.81
N SER A 179 -2.79 13.69 5.08
CA SER A 179 -3.84 12.95 5.77
C SER A 179 -5.08 13.80 6.09
N SER A 180 -4.90 15.09 6.43
CA SER A 180 -6.03 16.00 6.65
C SER A 180 -6.84 16.26 5.36
N LEU A 181 -6.17 16.41 4.22
CA LEU A 181 -6.81 16.57 2.92
C LEU A 181 -7.50 15.28 2.47
N ALA A 182 -6.84 14.14 2.69
CA ALA A 182 -7.38 12.81 2.39
C ALA A 182 -8.55 12.41 3.33
N LEU A 183 -8.69 13.04 4.49
CA LEU A 183 -9.77 12.72 5.42
C LEU A 183 -11.16 13.06 4.85
N VAL A 184 -11.26 14.13 4.05
CA VAL A 184 -12.54 14.56 3.44
C VAL A 184 -13.16 13.46 2.55
N PRO A 185 -12.45 12.86 1.57
CA PRO A 185 -13.01 11.76 0.79
C PRO A 185 -13.21 10.48 1.61
N ILE A 186 -12.38 10.23 2.64
CA ILE A 186 -12.50 9.06 3.53
C ILE A 186 -13.79 9.12 4.36
N LEU A 187 -14.08 10.25 5.00
CA LEU A 187 -15.30 10.43 5.83
C LEU A 187 -16.58 10.39 5.00
N ARG A 188 -16.52 10.71 3.71
CA ARG A 188 -17.68 10.69 2.80
C ARG A 188 -17.91 9.32 2.15
N GLN A 189 -17.34 8.25 2.71
CA GLN A 189 -17.54 6.88 2.26
C GLN A 189 -18.99 6.41 2.40
N PRO A 190 -19.59 5.79 1.36
CA PRO A 190 -20.87 5.09 1.50
C PRO A 190 -20.69 3.70 2.15
N PRO A 191 -21.76 3.10 2.67
CA PRO A 191 -21.75 1.70 3.11
C PRO A 191 -21.38 0.75 1.95
N LEU A 192 -20.67 -0.33 2.28
CA LEU A 192 -20.22 -1.38 1.35
C LEU A 192 -21.40 -1.89 0.50
N GLN A 193 -21.43 -1.53 -0.79
CA GLN A 193 -22.35 -2.12 -1.76
C GLN A 193 -21.62 -3.24 -2.50
N LEU A 194 -22.10 -4.47 -2.29
CA LEU A 194 -21.67 -5.67 -2.99
C LEU A 194 -21.89 -5.46 -4.49
N LEU A 195 -20.81 -5.34 -5.26
CA LEU A 195 -20.86 -4.94 -6.66
C LEU A 195 -20.91 -6.15 -7.59
N SER A 196 -21.80 -6.08 -8.58
CA SER A 196 -22.06 -7.08 -9.62
C SER A 196 -20.86 -7.32 -10.54
N THR A 197 -20.71 -8.58 -10.98
CA THR A 197 -19.62 -9.16 -11.79
C THR A 197 -19.29 -8.42 -13.09
N ASP A 198 -20.23 -7.68 -13.68
CA ASP A 198 -20.07 -6.90 -14.92
C ASP A 198 -19.16 -5.66 -14.81
N THR A 199 -18.68 -5.34 -13.60
CA THR A 199 -17.86 -4.14 -13.33
C THR A 199 -16.35 -4.42 -13.32
N THR A 200 -15.96 -5.69 -13.32
CA THR A 200 -14.57 -6.13 -13.10
C THR A 200 -13.64 -5.76 -14.27
N SER A 201 -14.08 -5.95 -15.52
CA SER A 201 -13.27 -5.63 -16.71
C SER A 201 -12.96 -4.13 -16.81
N ARG A 202 -13.92 -3.28 -16.43
CA ARG A 202 -13.74 -1.82 -16.42
C ARG A 202 -12.77 -1.38 -15.33
N ASP A 203 -12.83 -2.00 -14.15
CA ASP A 203 -11.91 -1.68 -13.07
C ASP A 203 -10.47 -2.04 -13.44
N SER A 204 -10.24 -3.20 -14.09
CA SER A 204 -8.91 -3.60 -14.57
C SER A 204 -8.33 -2.60 -15.58
N PHE A 205 -9.14 -2.04 -16.49
CA PHE A 205 -8.68 -0.99 -17.41
C PHE A 205 -8.28 0.30 -16.67
N VAL A 206 -9.06 0.73 -15.66
CA VAL A 206 -8.70 1.91 -14.87
C VAL A 206 -7.41 1.68 -14.07
N PHE A 207 -7.25 0.48 -13.47
CA PHE A 207 -6.00 0.11 -12.82
C PHE A 207 -4.83 0.10 -13.80
N PHE A 208 -5.00 -0.41 -15.02
CA PHE A 208 -3.96 -0.37 -16.04
C PHE A 208 -3.53 1.07 -16.36
N VAL A 209 -4.47 1.98 -16.59
CA VAL A 209 -4.19 3.41 -16.82
C VAL A 209 -3.47 4.05 -15.63
N LEU A 210 -3.92 3.76 -14.40
CA LEU A 210 -3.28 4.25 -13.18
C LEU A 210 -1.85 3.72 -13.01
N ASN A 211 -1.61 2.44 -13.33
CA ASN A 211 -0.28 1.84 -13.28
C ASN A 211 0.66 2.45 -14.33
N VAL A 212 0.19 2.66 -15.56
CA VAL A 212 0.95 3.36 -16.60
C VAL A 212 1.32 4.78 -16.14
N LEU A 213 0.36 5.52 -15.58
CA LEU A 213 0.61 6.85 -15.03
C LEU A 213 1.59 6.83 -13.85
N ALA A 214 1.50 5.82 -12.99
CA ALA A 214 2.45 5.61 -11.90
C ALA A 214 3.86 5.35 -12.44
N VAL A 215 4.02 4.50 -13.48
CA VAL A 215 5.31 4.28 -14.16
C VAL A 215 5.87 5.59 -14.70
N PHE A 216 5.06 6.40 -15.40
CA PHE A 216 5.49 7.71 -15.88
C PHE A 216 5.92 8.64 -14.75
N THR A 217 5.17 8.65 -13.64
CA THR A 217 5.50 9.47 -12.45
C THR A 217 6.81 9.02 -11.81
N GLY A 218 7.03 7.71 -11.67
CA GLY A 218 8.27 7.14 -11.15
C GLY A 218 9.48 7.44 -12.04
N LEU A 219 9.33 7.30 -13.37
CA LEU A 219 10.39 7.63 -14.33
C LEU A 219 10.68 9.14 -14.35
N TYR A 220 9.65 9.98 -14.30
CA TYR A 220 9.78 11.43 -14.22
C TYR A 220 10.65 11.82 -13.02
N LEU A 221 10.35 11.27 -11.85
CA LEU A 221 11.10 11.57 -10.63
C LEU A 221 12.50 10.97 -10.65
N LEU A 222 12.67 9.73 -11.10
CA LEU A 222 13.99 9.10 -11.22
C LEU A 222 14.94 9.91 -12.11
N LEU A 223 14.46 10.31 -13.29
CA LEU A 223 15.30 10.96 -14.30
C LEU A 223 15.56 12.44 -14.01
N LEU A 224 14.54 13.16 -13.51
CA LEU A 224 14.61 14.61 -13.39
C LEU A 224 15.01 15.10 -12.00
N ASN A 225 14.94 14.27 -10.95
CA ASN A 225 15.29 14.70 -9.59
C ASN A 225 16.77 15.15 -9.49
N SER A 226 17.66 14.57 -10.30
CA SER A 226 19.07 14.98 -10.39
C SER A 226 19.27 16.43 -10.88
N LEU A 227 18.31 16.97 -11.63
CA LEU A 227 18.35 18.33 -12.18
C LEU A 227 17.83 19.40 -11.21
N SER A 228 17.42 19.00 -10.01
CA SER A 228 16.78 19.86 -9.01
C SER A 228 17.74 20.73 -8.18
N SER A 229 19.03 20.76 -8.51
CA SER A 229 20.05 21.52 -7.75
C SER A 229 19.80 23.03 -7.66
N LYS A 230 19.03 23.60 -8.60
CA LYS A 230 18.61 25.02 -8.56
C LYS A 230 17.16 25.13 -8.11
N ALA A 231 16.89 26.02 -7.15
CA ALA A 231 15.55 26.22 -6.59
C ALA A 231 14.47 26.51 -7.66
N SER A 232 14.77 27.31 -8.69
CA SER A 232 13.83 27.58 -9.78
C SER A 232 13.46 26.33 -10.58
N ARG A 233 14.44 25.46 -10.86
CA ARG A 233 14.21 24.18 -11.53
C ARG A 233 13.46 23.20 -10.61
N ALA A 234 13.85 23.12 -9.34
CA ALA A 234 13.17 22.29 -8.34
C ALA A 234 11.68 22.65 -8.23
N ARG A 235 11.33 23.95 -8.23
CA ARG A 235 9.92 24.41 -8.22
C ARG A 235 9.14 23.97 -9.46
N ILE A 236 9.73 24.06 -10.65
CA ILE A 236 9.10 23.60 -11.89
C ILE A 236 8.90 22.09 -11.85
N LEU A 237 9.93 21.34 -11.43
CA LEU A 237 9.88 19.88 -11.32
C LEU A 237 8.87 19.41 -10.26
N LEU A 238 8.80 20.11 -9.12
CA LEU A 238 7.79 19.87 -8.09
C LEU A 238 6.39 20.13 -8.63
N GLY A 239 6.19 21.23 -9.38
CA GLY A 239 4.92 21.51 -10.05
C GLY A 239 4.50 20.38 -10.99
N GLY A 240 5.41 19.88 -11.82
CA GLY A 240 5.16 18.74 -12.70
C GLY A 240 4.84 17.44 -11.93
N ALA A 241 5.58 17.15 -10.86
CA ALA A 241 5.33 15.99 -10.01
C ALA A 241 3.95 16.05 -9.32
N LEU A 242 3.55 17.22 -8.80
CA LEU A 242 2.24 17.43 -8.20
C LEU A 242 1.12 17.32 -9.24
N ILE A 243 1.31 17.84 -10.45
CA ILE A 243 0.34 17.66 -11.55
C ILE A 243 0.16 16.18 -11.88
N LEU A 244 1.25 15.42 -11.99
CA LEU A 244 1.18 13.97 -12.23
C LEU A 244 0.49 13.22 -11.09
N LEU A 245 0.69 13.64 -9.83
CA LEU A 245 0.04 13.05 -8.66
C LEU A 245 -1.45 13.42 -8.55
N LEU A 246 -1.86 14.57 -9.09
CA LEU A 246 -3.25 15.05 -9.10
C LEU A 246 -4.03 14.55 -10.34
N LEU A 247 -3.37 14.25 -11.45
CA LEU A 247 -3.98 13.75 -12.69
C LEU A 247 -4.95 12.56 -12.49
N PRO A 248 -4.68 11.58 -11.59
CA PRO A 248 -5.61 10.52 -11.27
C PRO A 248 -7.01 10.99 -10.83
N LEU A 249 -7.16 12.19 -10.26
CA LEU A 249 -8.46 12.76 -9.85
C LEU A 249 -9.44 12.94 -11.01
N CYS A 250 -8.92 13.17 -12.22
CA CYS A 250 -9.76 13.35 -13.40
C CYS A 250 -10.44 12.03 -13.82
N LEU A 251 -9.88 10.87 -13.45
CA LEU A 251 -10.39 9.55 -13.85
C LEU A 251 -11.78 9.24 -13.26
N PRO A 252 -12.06 9.41 -11.95
CA PRO A 252 -13.41 9.28 -11.42
C PRO A 252 -14.42 10.21 -12.13
N GLY A 253 -14.01 11.41 -12.51
CA GLY A 253 -14.83 12.36 -13.28
C GLY A 253 -15.14 11.87 -14.69
N ILE A 254 -14.13 11.36 -15.40
CA ILE A 254 -14.28 10.79 -16.76
C ILE A 254 -15.13 9.52 -16.75
N VAL A 255 -14.97 8.64 -15.76
CA VAL A 255 -15.79 7.42 -15.62
C VAL A 255 -17.26 7.79 -15.38
N CYS A 256 -17.52 8.80 -14.53
CA CYS A 256 -18.88 9.34 -14.36
C CYS A 256 -19.43 9.93 -15.65
N GLY A 257 -18.70 10.83 -16.30
CA GLY A 257 -19.12 11.49 -17.55
C GLY A 257 -19.38 10.49 -18.69
N ARG A 258 -18.51 9.50 -18.86
CA ARG A 258 -18.66 8.45 -19.87
C ARG A 258 -19.82 7.51 -19.56
N SER A 259 -20.09 7.21 -18.28
CA SER A 259 -21.24 6.38 -17.87
C SER A 259 -22.57 7.11 -18.03
N TRP A 260 -22.57 8.44 -17.86
CA TRP A 260 -23.71 9.30 -18.14
C TRP A 260 -23.93 9.41 -19.66
N ALA A 261 -22.90 9.75 -20.43
CA ALA A 261 -22.98 9.88 -21.88
C ALA A 261 -23.45 8.59 -22.57
N ARG A 262 -22.99 7.41 -22.13
CA ARG A 262 -23.46 6.13 -22.68
C ARG A 262 -24.95 5.89 -22.40
N ARG A 263 -25.48 6.33 -21.25
CA ARG A 263 -26.92 6.21 -20.96
C ARG A 263 -27.74 7.19 -21.78
N THR A 264 -27.30 8.44 -21.89
CA THR A 264 -28.00 9.47 -22.66
C THR A 264 -28.07 9.10 -24.15
N VAL A 265 -27.01 8.48 -24.69
CA VAL A 265 -26.95 8.03 -26.09
C VAL A 265 -27.72 6.71 -26.33
N HIS A 266 -27.93 5.87 -25.31
CA HIS A 266 -28.70 4.62 -25.41
C HIS A 266 -30.16 4.73 -24.93
N THR A 267 -30.71 5.93 -24.74
CA THR A 267 -32.17 6.12 -24.65
C THR A 267 -32.73 6.21 -26.08
N PRO A 268 -33.47 5.22 -26.60
CA PRO A 268 -34.21 5.42 -27.83
C PRO A 268 -35.39 6.33 -27.50
N ALA A 269 -35.35 7.56 -28.02
CA ALA A 269 -36.55 8.37 -28.12
C ALA A 269 -37.45 7.73 -29.19
N PHE A 270 -38.40 6.90 -28.76
CA PHE A 270 -39.67 6.72 -29.47
C PHE A 270 -40.73 6.21 -28.48
N CYS A 271 -41.50 7.13 -27.93
CA CYS A 271 -42.79 6.82 -27.34
C CYS A 271 -43.75 6.44 -28.47
N LEU A 272 -44.38 5.28 -28.37
CA LEU A 272 -45.70 5.05 -28.93
C LEU A 272 -46.52 4.35 -27.84
N GLU A 273 -47.61 5.01 -27.44
CA GLU A 273 -48.59 4.50 -26.47
C GLU A 273 -49.23 3.18 -26.92
N GLY A 274 -49.47 2.29 -25.97
CA GLY A 274 -50.35 1.12 -26.12
C GLY A 274 -50.36 0.24 -24.85
N PRO A 275 -51.53 -0.15 -24.29
CA PRO A 275 -51.67 -0.36 -22.83
C PRO A 275 -51.70 -1.82 -22.35
N THR A 276 -51.44 -1.98 -21.04
CA THR A 276 -51.87 -3.05 -20.09
C THR A 276 -51.53 -4.52 -20.39
N PHE A 277 -50.77 -5.18 -19.48
CA PHE A 277 -51.31 -6.30 -18.66
C PHE A 277 -50.35 -6.79 -17.56
N SER A 278 -50.96 -7.13 -16.42
CA SER A 278 -50.56 -8.05 -15.33
C SER A 278 -49.28 -7.85 -14.50
N SER A 279 -49.51 -7.52 -13.23
CA SER A 279 -48.72 -7.91 -12.06
C SER A 279 -48.25 -9.36 -12.13
N PHE A 280 -46.99 -9.62 -11.75
CA PHE A 280 -46.48 -10.94 -11.40
C PHE A 280 -45.79 -10.88 -10.04
N ASP A 281 -46.29 -11.72 -9.13
CA ASP A 281 -45.82 -11.94 -7.77
C ASP A 281 -44.43 -12.61 -7.72
N PRO A 282 -43.69 -12.47 -6.61
CA PRO A 282 -42.30 -12.93 -6.47
C PRO A 282 -42.18 -14.32 -5.83
N ASP A 283 -42.83 -15.36 -6.39
CA ASP A 283 -42.74 -16.74 -5.84
C ASP A 283 -42.18 -17.80 -6.82
N ASP A 284 -41.78 -17.41 -8.04
CA ASP A 284 -41.36 -18.37 -9.09
C ASP A 284 -39.84 -18.66 -9.17
N PHE A 285 -39.04 -18.15 -8.23
CA PHE A 285 -37.57 -18.39 -8.22
C PHE A 285 -37.13 -19.56 -7.34
N ASP A 286 -38.02 -20.13 -6.52
CA ASP A 286 -37.70 -21.16 -5.53
C ASP A 286 -37.92 -22.60 -6.04
N GLN A 287 -38.50 -22.76 -7.24
CA GLN A 287 -38.83 -24.08 -7.80
C GLN A 287 -37.75 -24.66 -8.73
N LEU A 288 -36.85 -23.83 -9.27
CA LEU A 288 -35.78 -24.27 -10.18
C LEU A 288 -34.51 -24.75 -9.44
N HIS A 289 -34.34 -24.42 -8.16
CA HIS A 289 -33.15 -24.79 -7.38
C HIS A 289 -33.28 -26.12 -6.62
N LYS A 290 -34.47 -26.71 -6.60
CA LYS A 290 -34.75 -27.97 -5.88
C LYS A 290 -34.64 -29.23 -6.74
N GLU A 291 -34.45 -29.10 -8.05
CA GLU A 291 -34.40 -30.23 -8.98
C GLU A 291 -32.97 -30.72 -9.32
N LEU A 292 -31.93 -30.01 -8.86
CA LEU A 292 -30.52 -30.37 -9.15
C LEU A 292 -29.74 -31.03 -7.98
N ILE A 293 -30.38 -31.31 -6.84
CA ILE A 293 -29.72 -31.94 -5.66
C ILE A 293 -30.51 -33.18 -5.21
N GLY A 294 -30.99 -33.97 -6.17
CA GLY A 294 -31.91 -35.06 -5.89
C GLY A 294 -31.72 -36.27 -6.79
N ASN A 295 -30.50 -36.76 -6.98
CA ASN A 295 -30.27 -38.13 -7.43
C ASN A 295 -28.82 -38.53 -7.21
N ASP A 296 -28.56 -39.33 -6.18
CA ASP A 296 -27.70 -40.53 -6.25
C ASP A 296 -27.58 -41.19 -4.87
N ARG A 297 -28.51 -42.11 -4.60
CA ARG A 297 -28.38 -43.17 -3.60
C ARG A 297 -29.08 -44.43 -4.10
N ASN A 298 -28.29 -45.39 -4.59
CA ASN A 298 -28.19 -46.78 -4.08
C ASN A 298 -27.78 -47.76 -5.19
N ASN A 299 -26.68 -48.50 -4.97
CA ASN A 299 -26.76 -49.94 -4.75
C ASN A 299 -25.45 -50.55 -4.20
N ASN A 300 -25.64 -51.45 -3.23
CA ASN A 300 -24.71 -52.38 -2.57
C ASN A 300 -24.00 -53.31 -3.60
N SER A 301 -22.91 -54.05 -3.38
CA SER A 301 -22.14 -54.58 -2.23
C SER A 301 -20.92 -55.33 -2.78
N SER A 302 -19.77 -55.35 -2.10
CA SER A 302 -18.99 -56.57 -1.79
C SER A 302 -17.67 -56.25 -1.07
N SER A 303 -17.36 -57.13 -0.12
CA SER A 303 -16.30 -57.13 0.89
C SER A 303 -14.98 -57.75 0.40
N VAL A 304 -13.82 -57.16 0.73
CA VAL A 304 -12.57 -57.89 1.10
C VAL A 304 -11.72 -57.03 2.06
N ASN A 305 -11.09 -57.71 3.02
CA ASN A 305 -10.36 -57.27 4.22
C ASN A 305 -8.99 -56.56 3.99
N PRO A 306 -8.40 -55.99 5.07
CA PRO A 306 -7.27 -55.05 5.01
C PRO A 306 -5.92 -55.75 5.14
N PHE A 307 -4.87 -55.26 4.46
CA PHE A 307 -3.49 -55.47 4.92
C PHE A 307 -2.56 -54.33 4.45
N SER A 308 -1.64 -54.01 5.35
CA SER A 308 -0.67 -52.93 5.37
C SER A 308 0.30 -52.87 4.19
N GLU A 309 0.66 -51.66 3.77
CA GLU A 309 2.06 -51.35 3.44
C GLU A 309 2.44 -49.94 3.86
N THR A 310 3.53 -49.87 4.62
CA THR A 310 4.04 -48.71 5.33
C THR A 310 4.86 -47.86 4.35
N ASN A 311 4.32 -46.76 3.84
CA ASN A 311 5.11 -45.82 3.04
C ASN A 311 5.41 -44.54 3.85
N LYS A 312 6.66 -44.43 4.30
CA LYS A 312 7.21 -43.33 5.13
C LYS A 312 7.49 -42.04 4.34
N GLU A 313 6.77 -41.81 3.24
CA GLU A 313 6.85 -40.56 2.47
C GLU A 313 5.66 -39.62 2.76
N GLY A 314 4.68 -40.08 3.54
CA GLY A 314 3.43 -39.34 3.78
C GLY A 314 3.46 -38.27 4.87
N LEU A 315 4.42 -38.26 5.80
CA LEU A 315 4.35 -37.32 6.94
C LEU A 315 4.61 -35.87 6.49
N PHE A 316 5.60 -35.65 5.62
CA PHE A 316 5.92 -34.31 5.13
C PHE A 316 4.85 -33.81 4.16
N GLY A 317 4.37 -34.68 3.26
CA GLY A 317 3.26 -34.38 2.34
C GLY A 317 1.95 -34.08 3.06
N MET A 318 1.57 -34.86 4.08
CA MET A 318 0.34 -34.66 4.84
C MET A 318 0.39 -33.42 5.75
N ILE A 319 1.57 -33.03 6.24
CA ILE A 319 1.77 -31.75 6.95
C ILE A 319 1.67 -30.57 5.97
N MET A 320 2.21 -30.70 4.76
CA MET A 320 2.14 -29.67 3.71
C MET A 320 0.72 -29.49 3.16
N GLU A 321 -0.04 -30.59 3.02
CA GLU A 321 -1.40 -30.58 2.49
C GLU A 321 -2.40 -30.04 3.52
N LYS A 322 -2.20 -30.33 4.81
CA LYS A 322 -2.99 -29.77 5.92
C LYS A 322 -2.63 -28.31 6.24
N GLY A 323 -1.50 -27.83 5.70
CA GLY A 323 -0.96 -26.48 5.89
C GLY A 323 -1.54 -25.44 4.93
N ARG A 324 -1.89 -25.84 3.70
CA ARG A 324 -2.45 -24.92 2.69
C ARG A 324 -3.72 -24.26 3.23
N LEU A 325 -3.72 -22.93 3.26
CA LEU A 325 -4.96 -22.17 3.35
C LEU A 325 -5.89 -22.71 2.26
N THR A 326 -7.08 -23.18 2.66
CA THR A 326 -8.10 -23.70 1.74
C THR A 326 -8.50 -22.68 0.68
N VAL A 327 -8.23 -21.39 0.90
CA VAL A 327 -8.24 -20.33 -0.12
C VAL A 327 -7.21 -19.27 0.26
N LEU A 328 -6.14 -19.08 -0.51
CA LEU A 328 -5.30 -17.88 -0.38
C LEU A 328 -6.17 -16.67 -0.65
N GLY A 329 -6.43 -15.85 0.37
CA GLY A 329 -7.17 -14.62 0.19
C GLY A 329 -8.45 -14.44 1.00
N GLU A 330 -8.80 -15.34 1.90
CA GLU A 330 -9.86 -15.11 2.88
C GLU A 330 -9.30 -14.59 4.21
N GLU A 331 -10.11 -13.82 4.94
CA GLU A 331 -9.74 -13.35 6.28
C GLU A 331 -9.77 -14.54 7.25
N HIS A 332 -8.61 -14.87 7.83
CA HIS A 332 -8.50 -15.92 8.85
C HIS A 332 -8.20 -15.31 10.23
N PRO A 333 -8.74 -15.89 11.31
CA PRO A 333 -8.42 -15.42 12.65
C PRO A 333 -6.92 -15.60 12.96
N ALA A 334 -6.30 -14.59 13.56
CA ALA A 334 -4.86 -14.58 13.85
C ALA A 334 -4.37 -15.83 14.61
N ARG A 335 -5.19 -16.34 15.55
CA ARG A 335 -4.88 -17.57 16.31
C ARG A 335 -4.75 -18.81 15.42
N LEU A 336 -5.49 -18.86 14.31
CA LEU A 336 -5.38 -19.94 13.34
C LEU A 336 -4.09 -19.80 12.52
N LEU A 337 -3.77 -18.59 12.06
CA LEU A 337 -2.55 -18.30 11.28
C LEU A 337 -1.28 -18.64 12.06
N VAL A 338 -1.14 -18.19 13.31
CA VAL A 338 0.08 -18.41 14.12
C VAL A 338 0.32 -19.89 14.46
N ARG A 339 -0.71 -20.74 14.38
CA ARG A 339 -0.58 -22.19 14.57
C ARG A 339 -0.12 -22.95 13.31
N ARG A 340 -0.05 -22.29 12.15
CA ARG A 340 0.32 -22.90 10.86
C ARG A 340 1.81 -22.76 10.60
N LEU A 341 2.40 -23.78 9.99
CA LEU A 341 3.80 -23.75 9.56
C LEU A 341 4.03 -22.74 8.43
N ASP A 342 3.10 -22.62 7.48
CA ASP A 342 3.17 -21.66 6.37
C ASP A 342 3.36 -20.22 6.86
N PHE A 343 2.69 -19.86 7.97
CA PHE A 343 2.88 -18.55 8.61
C PHE A 343 4.31 -18.37 9.12
N TRP A 344 4.86 -19.36 9.82
CA TRP A 344 6.22 -19.28 10.35
C TRP A 344 7.28 -19.32 9.25
N LEU A 345 7.05 -20.08 8.18
CA LEU A 345 7.93 -20.12 7.03
C LEU A 345 7.94 -18.77 6.30
N TYR A 346 6.75 -18.19 6.09
CA TYR A 346 6.63 -16.83 5.54
C TYR A 346 7.25 -15.78 6.48
N TYR A 347 7.01 -15.90 7.78
CA TYR A 347 7.57 -15.01 8.79
C TYR A 347 9.09 -15.06 8.81
N VAL A 348 9.70 -16.24 8.83
CA VAL A 348 11.17 -16.41 8.80
C VAL A 348 11.75 -15.92 7.48
N ALA A 349 11.12 -16.24 6.34
CA ALA A 349 11.55 -15.74 5.03
C ALA A 349 11.51 -14.21 4.96
N TYR A 350 10.43 -13.58 5.46
CA TYR A 350 10.30 -12.13 5.49
C TYR A 350 11.23 -11.48 6.53
N PHE A 351 11.37 -12.11 7.69
CA PHE A 351 12.27 -11.64 8.75
C PHE A 351 13.71 -11.66 8.26
N CYS A 352 14.18 -12.74 7.62
CA CYS A 352 15.53 -12.79 7.09
C CYS A 352 15.68 -11.92 5.82
N GLY A 353 14.82 -12.07 4.83
CA GLY A 353 14.96 -11.36 3.55
C GLY A 353 14.62 -9.87 3.64
N GLY A 354 13.41 -9.56 4.09
CA GLY A 354 12.88 -8.19 4.12
C GLY A 354 13.66 -7.27 5.06
N THR A 355 14.03 -7.75 6.26
CA THR A 355 14.76 -6.91 7.21
C THR A 355 16.22 -6.66 6.79
N ILE A 356 16.89 -7.64 6.16
CA ILE A 356 18.22 -7.41 5.57
C ILE A 356 18.16 -6.30 4.51
N GLY A 357 17.11 -6.31 3.68
CA GLY A 357 16.87 -5.24 2.70
C GLY A 357 16.67 -3.85 3.34
N LEU A 358 15.97 -3.79 4.48
CA LEU A 358 15.80 -2.55 5.25
C LEU A 358 17.11 -2.07 5.88
N VAL A 359 17.88 -2.98 6.49
CA VAL A 359 19.20 -2.67 7.05
C VAL A 359 20.13 -2.12 5.96
N TYR A 360 20.12 -2.75 4.78
CA TYR A 360 20.87 -2.24 3.63
C TYR A 360 20.42 -0.84 3.21
N SER A 361 19.11 -0.61 3.07
CA SER A 361 18.53 0.70 2.73
C SER A 361 18.97 1.80 3.69
N ASN A 362 18.87 1.53 4.98
CA ASN A 362 19.15 2.50 6.03
C ASN A 362 20.62 2.91 6.11
N ASN A 363 21.50 2.00 5.71
CA ASN A 363 22.94 2.22 5.72
C ASN A 363 23.50 2.58 4.33
N LEU A 364 22.66 2.64 3.29
CA LEU A 364 23.10 2.82 1.90
C LEU A 364 23.97 4.05 1.70
N GLY A 365 23.59 5.19 2.29
CA GLY A 365 24.37 6.42 2.21
C GLY A 365 25.76 6.28 2.85
N GLN A 366 25.85 5.59 3.97
CA GLN A 366 27.11 5.35 4.68
C GLN A 366 27.99 4.32 3.95
N ILE A 367 27.39 3.27 3.40
CA ILE A 367 28.07 2.27 2.58
C ILE A 367 28.69 2.96 1.36
N ALA A 368 27.92 3.81 0.67
CA ALA A 368 28.40 4.59 -0.46
C ALA A 368 29.57 5.52 -0.07
N GLN A 369 29.49 6.22 1.06
CA GLN A 369 30.58 7.04 1.59
C GLN A 369 31.84 6.22 1.88
N SER A 370 31.70 5.05 2.52
CA SER A 370 32.83 4.19 2.87
C SER A 370 33.60 3.66 1.65
N LEU A 371 32.92 3.52 0.52
CA LEU A 371 33.49 3.11 -0.77
C LEU A 371 34.06 4.29 -1.59
N GLY A 372 33.97 5.53 -1.07
CA GLY A 372 34.48 6.73 -1.73
C GLY A 372 33.49 7.43 -2.67
N TYR A 373 32.23 7.00 -2.73
CA TYR A 373 31.22 7.56 -3.65
C TYR A 373 30.50 8.81 -3.10
N TYR A 374 31.23 9.77 -2.55
CA TYR A 374 30.65 10.96 -1.89
C TYR A 374 29.74 11.79 -2.81
N SER A 375 30.11 11.96 -4.08
CA SER A 375 29.34 12.75 -5.05
C SER A 375 28.11 12.02 -5.63
N GLN A 376 28.01 10.70 -5.44
CA GLN A 376 26.98 9.85 -6.06
C GLN A 376 25.95 9.32 -5.04
N ILE A 377 26.05 9.68 -3.76
CA ILE A 377 25.14 9.21 -2.69
C ILE A 377 23.68 9.47 -3.06
N SER A 378 23.36 10.70 -3.47
CA SER A 378 22.00 11.09 -3.84
C SER A 378 21.46 10.29 -5.03
N ALA A 379 22.32 9.98 -6.01
CA ALA A 379 21.97 9.15 -7.16
C ALA A 379 21.69 7.70 -6.75
N ILE A 380 22.54 7.12 -5.89
CA ILE A 380 22.39 5.75 -5.37
C ILE A 380 21.12 5.60 -4.54
N VAL A 381 20.83 6.56 -3.65
CA VAL A 381 19.61 6.57 -2.83
C VAL A 381 18.37 6.73 -3.71
N THR A 382 18.39 7.63 -4.69
CA THR A 382 17.28 7.82 -5.64
C THR A 382 17.02 6.53 -6.44
N LEU A 383 18.09 5.88 -6.92
CA LEU A 383 18.00 4.63 -7.68
C LEU A 383 17.38 3.51 -6.83
N TYR A 384 17.83 3.35 -5.58
CA TYR A 384 17.26 2.38 -4.65
C TYR A 384 15.76 2.64 -4.39
N SER A 385 15.40 3.90 -4.11
CA SER A 385 14.02 4.32 -3.90
C SER A 385 13.13 4.02 -5.12
N SER A 386 13.65 4.28 -6.32
CA SER A 386 12.95 3.96 -7.57
C SER A 386 12.82 2.47 -7.82
N PHE A 387 13.83 1.64 -7.54
CA PHE A 387 13.68 0.19 -7.61
C PHE A 387 12.66 -0.33 -6.58
N SER A 388 12.61 0.28 -5.39
CA SER A 388 11.56 -0.02 -4.40
C SER A 388 10.17 0.33 -4.92
N PHE A 389 10.01 1.48 -5.58
CA PHE A 389 8.78 1.89 -6.25
C PHE A 389 8.35 0.89 -7.33
N PHE A 390 9.21 0.63 -8.31
CA PHE A 390 8.89 -0.26 -9.43
C PHE A 390 8.69 -1.71 -8.98
N GLY A 391 9.49 -2.21 -8.03
CA GLY A 391 9.31 -3.55 -7.47
C GLY A 391 7.95 -3.74 -6.80
N ARG A 392 7.49 -2.74 -6.03
CA ARG A 392 6.15 -2.75 -5.43
C ARG A 392 5.05 -2.65 -6.47
N LEU A 393 5.21 -1.80 -7.48
CA LEU A 393 4.24 -1.64 -8.55
C LEU A 393 4.10 -2.93 -9.40
N LEU A 394 5.22 -3.55 -9.76
CA LEU A 394 5.28 -4.77 -10.56
C LEU A 394 4.85 -6.03 -9.80
N SER A 395 4.76 -5.99 -8.46
CA SER A 395 4.32 -7.14 -7.67
C SER A 395 2.92 -7.64 -8.02
N ALA A 396 2.07 -6.77 -8.56
CA ALA A 396 0.73 -7.13 -9.05
C ALA A 396 0.66 -7.27 -10.58
N ALA A 397 1.79 -7.23 -11.30
CA ALA A 397 1.83 -7.45 -12.75
C ALA A 397 1.18 -8.79 -13.19
N PRO A 398 1.29 -9.91 -12.43
CA PRO A 398 0.59 -11.14 -12.77
C PRO A 398 -0.93 -10.99 -12.83
N GLU A 399 -1.54 -10.05 -12.12
CA GLU A 399 -3.00 -9.81 -12.18
C GLU A 399 -3.46 -9.19 -13.51
N PHE A 400 -2.53 -8.63 -14.31
CA PHE A 400 -2.81 -8.15 -15.66
C PHE A 400 -2.58 -9.20 -16.74
N MET A 401 -1.87 -10.29 -16.42
CA MET A 401 -1.69 -11.38 -17.39
C MET A 401 -2.99 -12.18 -17.47
N PRO A 402 -3.56 -12.37 -18.68
CA PRO A 402 -4.67 -13.30 -18.85
C PRO A 402 -4.24 -14.66 -18.31
N SER A 403 -5.05 -15.25 -17.44
CA SER A 403 -4.85 -16.59 -16.88
C SER A 403 -4.88 -17.64 -18.00
N CYS A 404 -3.79 -17.78 -18.73
CA CYS A 404 -3.61 -18.74 -19.83
C CYS A 404 -2.81 -19.98 -19.41
N ILE A 405 -2.67 -20.30 -18.12
CA ILE A 405 -1.84 -21.44 -17.66
C ILE A 405 -2.61 -22.47 -16.81
N LEU A 406 -3.92 -22.33 -16.62
CA LEU A 406 -4.72 -23.33 -15.86
C LEU A 406 -5.77 -24.07 -16.69
N HIS A 407 -5.49 -24.32 -17.97
CA HIS A 407 -6.27 -25.27 -18.78
C HIS A 407 -5.46 -26.42 -19.37
N GLU A 408 -4.17 -26.56 -19.01
CA GLU A 408 -3.28 -27.60 -19.54
C GLU A 408 -2.95 -28.76 -18.58
N GLN A 409 -3.82 -29.01 -17.57
CA GLN A 409 -3.78 -30.24 -16.77
C GLN A 409 -5.18 -30.84 -16.54
N GLY A 410 -5.99 -30.84 -17.60
CA GLY A 410 -7.27 -31.56 -17.65
C GLY A 410 -7.45 -32.18 -19.03
N GLY A 411 -6.58 -33.13 -19.37
CA GLY A 411 -6.65 -33.96 -20.57
C GLY A 411 -6.23 -35.38 -20.23
#